data_AF-A0A1F7WJQ5-F1
#
_entry.id   AF-A0A1F7WJQ5-F1
#
_cell.length_a   1.000
_cell.length_b   1.000
_cell.length_c   1.000
_cell.angle_alpha   90.00
_cell.angle_beta   90.00
_cell.angle_gamma   90.00
#
_symmetry.space_group_name_H-M   'P 1'
#
loop_
_entity.id
_entity.type
_entity.pdbx_description
1 polymer ?
#
loop_
_entity_poly.entity_id
_entity_poly.type
_entity_poly.pdbx_seq_one_letter_code
_entity_poly.pdbx_strand_id
1 'polypeptide(L)'
;MSYVCEICEKKNVHGFSQQHGRGVAGKRWQKRAPRTSRIFRVNLQRVTLRFNGAQKKMRICTKCLKRIKKYGSIKTYKNVAVV
;
A
#
# COMPACT_ATOMS: atom_id res chain seq x y z
N MET A 1 -14.31 1.38 -10.17
CA MET A 1 -12.89 1.66 -9.84
C MET A 1 -12.40 0.62 -8.83
N SER A 2 -11.46 -0.24 -9.21
CA SER A 2 -10.92 -1.26 -8.31
C SER A 2 -9.93 -0.65 -7.30
N TYR A 3 -9.97 -1.10 -6.03
CA TYR A 3 -9.03 -0.68 -4.96
C TYR A 3 -7.66 -1.37 -5.16
N VAL A 4 -7.05 -1.11 -6.31
CA VAL A 4 -5.81 -1.77 -6.75
C VAL A 4 -4.82 -0.70 -7.20
N CYS A 5 -3.53 -0.93 -6.91
CA CYS A 5 -2.47 -0.08 -7.43
C CYS A 5 -2.29 -0.32 -8.93
N GLU A 6 -2.37 0.73 -9.74
CA GLU A 6 -2.28 0.61 -11.21
C GLU A 6 -0.87 0.24 -11.73
N ILE A 7 0.18 0.37 -10.90
CA ILE A 7 1.57 0.05 -11.28
C ILE A 7 2.02 -1.33 -10.81
N CYS A 8 1.66 -1.69 -9.58
CA CYS A 8 2.13 -2.93 -8.95
C CYS A 8 1.04 -3.92 -8.61
N GLU A 9 -0.21 -3.63 -8.98
CA GLU A 9 -1.37 -4.50 -8.83
C GLU A 9 -1.64 -4.96 -7.40
N LYS A 10 -1.07 -4.27 -6.41
CA LYS A 10 -1.34 -4.54 -4.99
C LYS A 10 -2.82 -4.38 -4.71
N LYS A 11 -3.40 -5.43 -4.15
CA LYS A 11 -4.80 -5.53 -3.73
C LYS A 11 -4.89 -5.57 -2.21
N ASN A 12 -6.09 -5.33 -1.70
CA ASN A 12 -6.38 -5.53 -0.28
C ASN A 12 -6.20 -7.00 0.08
N VAL A 13 -5.70 -7.26 1.29
CA VAL A 13 -5.48 -8.62 1.79
C VAL A 13 -6.45 -8.88 2.94
N HIS A 14 -7.06 -10.05 2.95
CA HIS A 14 -7.87 -10.50 4.08
C HIS A 14 -6.98 -11.14 5.13
N GLY A 15 -7.26 -10.87 6.40
CA GLY A 15 -6.64 -11.62 7.48
C GLY A 15 -7.33 -11.34 8.81
N PHE A 16 -6.59 -11.52 9.90
CA PHE A 16 -7.18 -11.57 11.23
C PHE A 16 -6.36 -10.76 12.23
N SER A 17 -7.03 -10.14 13.20
CA SER A 17 -6.40 -9.70 14.44
C SER A 17 -6.52 -10.83 15.45
N GLN A 18 -5.38 -11.33 15.92
CA GLN A 18 -5.26 -12.47 16.85
C GLN A 18 -4.23 -12.20 17.96
N GLN A 19 -3.88 -10.93 18.16
CA GLN A 19 -2.91 -10.49 19.14
C GLN A 19 -3.48 -9.34 19.95
N HIS A 20 -3.32 -9.39 21.27
CA HIS A 20 -3.66 -8.25 22.12
C HIS A 20 -2.66 -7.10 21.93
N GLY A 21 -3.13 -5.88 22.19
CA GLY A 21 -2.29 -4.68 22.20
C GLY A 21 -1.21 -4.71 23.28
N ARG A 22 -0.21 -3.83 23.15
CA ARG A 22 0.89 -3.69 24.11
C ARG A 22 0.34 -3.30 25.49
N GLY A 23 0.76 -3.98 26.54
CA GLY A 23 0.35 -3.71 27.93
C GLY A 23 -0.85 -4.52 28.43
N VAL A 24 -1.60 -5.19 27.54
CA VAL A 24 -2.75 -6.01 27.92
C VAL A 24 -2.28 -7.37 28.48
N ALA A 25 -2.86 -7.76 29.62
CA ALA A 25 -2.70 -9.08 30.23
C ALA A 25 -1.23 -9.52 30.46
N GLY A 26 -0.35 -8.56 30.77
CA GLY A 26 1.04 -8.79 31.17
C GLY A 26 1.87 -9.61 30.16
N LYS A 27 1.54 -9.56 28.86
CA LYS A 27 2.09 -10.44 27.79
C LYS A 27 1.79 -11.95 27.96
N ARG A 28 1.31 -12.41 29.13
CA ARG A 28 0.98 -13.82 29.42
C ARG A 28 -0.15 -14.34 28.52
N TRP A 29 -1.07 -13.47 28.12
CA TRP A 29 -2.25 -13.84 27.32
C TRP A 29 -2.18 -13.36 25.88
N GLN A 30 -1.03 -12.88 25.40
CA GLN A 30 -0.91 -12.18 24.12
C GLN A 30 -1.45 -12.96 22.91
N LYS A 31 -1.31 -14.30 22.92
CA LYS A 31 -1.76 -15.22 21.85
C LYS A 31 -3.18 -15.76 22.04
N ARG A 32 -3.88 -15.41 23.13
CA ARG A 32 -5.27 -15.83 23.41
C ARG A 32 -6.30 -14.78 22.97
N ALA A 33 -5.90 -13.82 22.13
CA ALA A 33 -6.82 -12.79 21.67
C ALA A 33 -7.90 -13.38 20.74
N PRO A 34 -9.14 -12.87 20.80
CA PRO A 34 -10.21 -13.33 19.94
C PRO A 34 -9.89 -13.07 18.47
N ARG A 35 -10.07 -14.08 17.63
CA ARG A 35 -9.83 -14.00 16.19
C ARG A 35 -10.89 -13.12 15.53
N THR A 36 -10.51 -11.88 15.18
CA THR A 36 -11.39 -10.94 14.49
C THR A 36 -10.97 -10.77 13.04
N SER A 37 -11.86 -11.09 12.10
CA SER A 37 -11.63 -10.89 10.67
C SER A 37 -11.47 -9.40 10.34
N ARG A 38 -10.46 -9.08 9.53
CA ARG A 38 -10.22 -7.70 9.05
C ARG A 38 -9.66 -7.68 7.64
N ILE A 39 -9.83 -6.54 6.99
CA ILE A 39 -9.26 -6.27 5.67
C ILE A 39 -8.07 -5.32 5.83
N PHE A 40 -6.91 -5.73 5.34
CA PHE A 40 -5.72 -4.89 5.24
C PHE A 40 -5.79 -4.10 3.93
N ARG A 41 -6.19 -2.83 4.05
CA ARG A 41 -6.33 -1.92 2.91
C ARG A 41 -4.96 -1.47 2.41
N VAL A 42 -4.80 -1.43 1.09
CA VAL A 42 -3.62 -0.82 0.47
C VAL A 42 -3.69 0.70 0.62
N ASN A 43 -2.58 1.32 1.04
CA ASN A 43 -2.46 2.78 1.06
C ASN A 43 -2.29 3.32 -0.37
N LEU A 44 -3.41 3.60 -1.03
CA LEU A 44 -3.49 4.14 -2.38
C LEU A 44 -3.68 5.67 -2.35
N GLN A 45 -2.95 6.36 -3.21
CA GLN A 45 -2.99 7.81 -3.36
C GLN A 45 -3.27 8.15 -4.83
N ARG A 46 -4.09 9.19 -5.07
CA ARG A 46 -4.34 9.72 -6.41
C ARG A 46 -3.23 10.71 -6.74
N VAL A 47 -2.42 10.41 -7.75
CA VAL A 47 -1.25 11.21 -8.11
C VAL A 47 -1.20 11.40 -9.62
N THR A 48 -0.77 12.59 -10.05
CA THR A 48 -0.47 12.87 -11.46
C THR A 48 0.98 12.49 -11.72
N LEU A 49 1.18 11.57 -12.66
CA LEU A 49 2.51 11.11 -13.08
C LEU A 49 2.78 11.56 -14.50
N ARG A 50 4.01 11.98 -14.77
CA ARG A 50 4.52 12.22 -16.12
C ARG A 50 5.27 10.99 -16.60
N PHE A 51 4.77 10.35 -17.66
CA PHE A 51 5.40 9.22 -18.34
C PHE A 51 5.84 9.67 -19.73
N ASN A 52 7.15 9.64 -20.02
CA ASN A 52 7.68 9.92 -21.36
C ASN A 52 7.06 11.17 -22.05
N GLY A 53 6.81 12.24 -21.27
CA GLY A 53 6.21 13.48 -21.76
C GLY A 53 4.70 13.62 -21.54
N ALA A 54 3.94 12.52 -21.43
CA ALA A 54 2.50 12.54 -21.21
C ALA A 54 2.13 12.55 -19.72
N GLN A 55 1.14 13.35 -19.32
CA GLN A 55 0.63 13.37 -17.94
C GLN A 55 -0.58 12.44 -17.80
N LYS A 56 -0.56 11.59 -16.77
CA LYS A 56 -1.66 10.68 -16.45
C LYS A 56 -1.96 10.71 -14.95
N LYS A 57 -3.24 10.83 -14.60
CA LYS A 57 -3.72 10.68 -13.22
C LYS A 57 -3.93 9.20 -12.92
N MET A 58 -3.31 8.71 -11.86
CA MET A 58 -3.35 7.28 -11.48
C MET A 58 -3.53 7.10 -9.96
N ARG A 59 -4.17 6.00 -9.55
CA ARG A 59 -4.17 5.51 -8.16
C ARG A 59 -2.98 4.58 -7.95
N ILE A 60 -2.01 5.06 -7.19
CA ILE A 60 -0.76 4.32 -6.92
C ILE A 60 -0.58 4.11 -5.42
N CYS A 61 0.06 3.00 -5.05
CA CYS A 61 0.41 2.79 -3.65
C CYS A 61 1.58 3.69 -3.21
N THR A 62 1.63 4.02 -1.93
CA THR A 62 2.71 4.86 -1.36
C THR A 62 4.11 4.26 -1.56
N LYS A 63 4.25 2.92 -1.62
CA LYS A 63 5.53 2.26 -1.96
C LYS A 63 5.99 2.59 -3.38
N CYS A 64 5.06 2.63 -4.34
CA CYS A 64 5.37 3.03 -5.71
C CYS A 64 5.71 4.50 -5.79
N LEU A 65 4.92 5.36 -5.14
CA LEU A 65 5.19 6.80 -5.06
C LEU A 65 6.59 7.09 -4.50
N LYS A 66 6.97 6.43 -3.40
CA LYS A 66 8.31 6.55 -2.81
C LYS A 66 9.42 6.16 -3.79
N ARG A 67 9.25 5.06 -4.54
CA ARG A 67 10.25 4.61 -5.53
C ARG A 67 10.37 5.58 -6.69
N ILE A 68 9.25 6.08 -7.22
CA ILE A 68 9.25 7.07 -8.31
C ILE A 68 10.00 8.33 -7.86
N LYS A 69 9.69 8.87 -6.68
CA LYS A 69 10.38 10.05 -6.14
C LYS A 69 11.89 9.85 -5.95
N LYS A 70 12.32 8.64 -5.59
CA LYS A 70 13.74 8.35 -5.31
C LYS A 70 14.55 8.00 -6.56
N TYR A 71 13.99 7.22 -7.47
CA TYR A 71 14.74 6.60 -8.57
C TYR A 71 14.30 7.08 -9.96
N GLY A 72 13.24 7.90 -10.06
CA GLY A 72 12.67 8.33 -11.34
C GLY A 72 12.18 7.17 -12.23
N SER A 73 12.05 5.97 -11.67
CA SER A 73 11.77 4.74 -12.42
C SER A 73 11.07 3.72 -11.52
N ILE A 74 10.23 2.88 -12.12
CA ILE A 74 9.58 1.79 -11.40
C ILE A 74 9.14 0.65 -12.34
N LYS A 75 9.56 -0.59 -12.03
CA LYS A 75 9.31 -1.78 -12.85
C LYS A 75 9.68 -1.53 -14.32
N THR A 76 8.71 -1.63 -15.23
CA THR A 76 8.82 -1.44 -16.68
C THR A 76 8.79 0.03 -17.08
N TYR A 77 8.36 0.93 -16.19
CA TYR A 77 8.26 2.37 -16.47
C TYR A 77 9.60 3.06 -16.15
N LYS A 78 10.27 3.54 -17.19
CA LYS A 78 11.45 4.40 -17.10
C LYS A 78 11.03 5.88 -17.25
N ASN A 79 11.82 6.80 -16.71
CA ASN A 79 11.60 8.25 -16.80
C ASN A 79 10.22 8.72 -16.29
N VAL A 80 9.88 8.31 -15.07
CA VAL A 80 8.64 8.69 -14.39
C VAL A 80 8.92 9.79 -13.38
N ALA A 81 8.22 10.90 -13.50
CA ALA A 81 8.25 11.98 -12.53
C ALA A 81 6.85 12.19 -11.91
N VAL A 82 6.84 12.56 -10.64
CA VAL A 82 5.63 13.09 -10.00
C VAL A 82 5.51 14.55 -10.42
N VAL A 83 4.33 14.93 -10.91
CA VAL A 83 3.98 16.33 -11.21
C VAL A 83 3.48 17.00 -9.94
#